data_AF-A0A497AQS5-F1
#
_entry.id   AF-A0A497AQS5-F1
#
_cell.length_a   1.000
_cell.length_b   1.000
_cell.length_c   1.000
_cell.angle_alpha   90.00
_cell.angle_beta   90.00
_cell.angle_gamma   90.00
#
_symmetry.space_group_name_H-M   'P 1'
#
loop_
_entity.id
_entity.type
_entity.pdbx_description
1 polymer ?
#
loop_
_entity_poly.entity_id
_entity_poly.type
_entity_poly.pdbx_seq_one_letter_code
_entity_poly.pdbx_strand_id
1 'polypeptide(L)'
;MSKLPNIWGDGGLFAFSGLDGPTSITEPFVLAMQTSPPGLRVRWLDRTLTFGEGLRLGEVRLAACDCADIDLLFPNGEKARLRLAFLNKDVVLGKADPSIKPVLDGHNPEYGPYLALASRSEDTGLTFALAHSAHSATEAEAQAHTGLDTDFEEVFASRLAFFEGLKLEGVRFPSTLAKAFALLKANVMTPQGPFSTRWNTPDRWPHRGNWLWDSALFALGCLHLDPLLAQDALRAEFDRQRADGFIAGCYTPEKPEPEVEWTNPPMLAWAAWHLHQHYPDPDFLAEIYRGLCAYLAWDWDNRTVGRKGLLLGWLMWPLG
;
A
#
# COMPACT_ATOMS: atom_id res chain seq x y z
N MET A 1 16.32 14.76 15.17
CA MET A 1 15.91 14.30 13.83
C MET A 1 14.45 13.89 13.91
N SER A 2 13.64 14.21 12.89
CA SER A 2 12.23 13.78 12.87
C SER A 2 12.14 12.25 12.93
N LYS A 3 11.19 11.72 13.72
CA LYS A 3 10.87 10.28 13.76
C LYS A 3 9.89 9.88 12.64
N LEU A 4 9.31 10.85 11.94
CA LEU A 4 8.30 10.63 10.91
C LEU A 4 8.94 10.48 9.51
N PRO A 5 8.29 9.74 8.59
CA PRO A 5 8.70 9.72 7.20
C PRO A 5 8.51 11.12 6.61
N ASN A 6 9.59 11.76 6.15
CA ASN A 6 9.59 13.18 5.78
C ASN A 6 10.22 13.45 4.40
N ILE A 7 10.19 12.45 3.53
CA ILE A 7 10.69 12.55 2.15
C ILE A 7 9.50 12.47 1.20
N TRP A 8 9.22 13.59 0.55
CA TRP A 8 8.34 13.69 -0.62
C TRP A 8 9.19 13.58 -1.89
N GLY A 9 9.17 12.41 -2.52
CA GLY A 9 9.99 12.12 -3.70
C GLY A 9 9.15 11.61 -4.87
N ASP A 10 9.60 11.87 -6.08
CA ASP A 10 8.89 11.45 -7.30
C ASP A 10 8.66 9.94 -7.33
N GLY A 11 7.42 9.56 -7.64
CA GLY A 11 7.01 8.16 -7.71
C GLY A 11 6.73 7.52 -6.34
N GLY A 12 6.94 8.24 -5.23
CA GLY A 12 6.64 7.78 -3.89
C GLY A 12 5.16 7.43 -3.75
N LEU A 13 4.87 6.22 -3.25
CA LEU A 13 3.50 5.70 -3.18
C LEU A 13 2.65 6.49 -2.17
N PHE A 14 1.45 6.88 -2.59
CA PHE A 14 0.42 7.48 -1.75
C PHE A 14 -0.91 6.72 -1.95
N ALA A 15 -1.21 5.76 -1.06
CA ALA A 15 -2.34 4.84 -1.14
C ALA A 15 -2.92 4.51 0.24
N PHE A 16 -4.23 4.29 0.31
CA PHE A 16 -4.94 3.84 1.50
C PHE A 16 -4.58 2.40 1.87
N SER A 17 -4.36 2.12 3.15
CA SER A 17 -3.92 0.82 3.66
C SER A 17 -5.08 -0.07 4.10
N GLY A 18 -4.94 -1.38 3.91
CA GLY A 18 -5.84 -2.38 4.50
C GLY A 18 -5.78 -2.47 6.03
N LEU A 19 -4.84 -1.76 6.67
CA LEU A 19 -4.85 -1.57 8.13
C LEU A 19 -5.88 -0.56 8.60
N ASP A 20 -6.25 0.40 7.73
CA ASP A 20 -7.14 1.50 8.08
C ASP A 20 -8.58 1.27 7.61
N GLY A 21 -8.82 0.30 6.72
CA GLY A 21 -10.17 -0.05 6.26
C GLY A 21 -10.17 -0.90 4.97
N PRO A 22 -11.35 -1.13 4.37
CA PRO A 22 -11.50 -1.90 3.15
C PRO A 22 -10.65 -1.36 1.99
N THR A 23 -10.05 -2.27 1.22
CA THR A 23 -9.28 -1.98 0.00
C THR A 23 -9.80 -2.80 -1.17
N SER A 24 -9.43 -2.43 -2.39
CA SER A 24 -9.80 -3.17 -3.59
C SER A 24 -8.67 -3.17 -4.62
N ILE A 25 -8.35 -4.34 -5.19
CA ILE A 25 -7.47 -4.44 -6.36
C ILE A 25 -8.17 -4.02 -7.66
N THR A 26 -9.48 -4.28 -7.77
CA THR A 26 -10.29 -4.09 -8.99
C THR A 26 -10.64 -2.62 -9.19
N GLU A 27 -10.73 -1.88 -8.09
CA GLU A 27 -11.00 -0.45 -8.04
C GLU A 27 -9.85 0.27 -7.32
N PRO A 28 -8.63 0.24 -7.88
CA PRO A 28 -7.48 0.79 -7.20
C PRO A 28 -7.57 2.31 -7.22
N PHE A 29 -7.43 2.99 -6.09
CA PHE A 29 -7.14 4.42 -6.07
C PHE A 29 -5.75 4.64 -5.48
N VAL A 30 -4.78 4.68 -6.38
CA VAL A 30 -3.36 4.70 -6.03
C VAL A 30 -2.74 5.94 -6.64
N LEU A 31 -2.15 6.77 -5.78
CA LEU A 31 -1.49 8.01 -6.16
C LEU A 31 0.02 7.86 -6.03
N ALA A 32 0.76 8.72 -6.73
CA ALA A 32 2.18 8.88 -6.57
C ALA A 32 2.54 10.34 -6.37
N MET A 33 3.41 10.59 -5.40
CA MET A 33 4.00 11.89 -5.14
C MET A 33 4.78 12.38 -6.37
N GLN A 34 4.62 13.66 -6.66
CA GLN A 34 5.34 14.40 -7.70
C GLN A 34 5.95 15.66 -7.10
N THR A 35 7.18 16.01 -7.47
CA THR A 35 7.94 17.14 -6.90
C THR A 35 7.84 18.41 -7.75
N SER A 36 7.61 18.28 -9.07
CA SER A 36 7.60 19.41 -10.01
C SER A 36 6.54 19.26 -11.12
N PRO A 37 5.42 20.00 -11.06
CA PRO A 37 4.96 20.75 -9.88
C PRO A 37 4.64 19.78 -8.72
N PRO A 38 4.71 20.24 -7.46
CA PRO A 38 4.26 19.47 -6.31
C PRO A 38 2.82 18.98 -6.50
N GLY A 39 2.59 17.67 -6.38
CA GLY A 39 1.29 17.09 -6.69
C GLY A 39 1.18 15.59 -6.43
N LEU A 40 -0.01 15.05 -6.68
CA LEU A 40 -0.31 13.63 -6.60
C LEU A 40 -0.80 13.13 -7.96
N ARG A 41 -0.01 12.28 -8.61
CA ARG A 41 -0.35 11.66 -9.90
C ARG A 41 -1.17 10.40 -9.66
N VAL A 42 -2.29 10.25 -10.37
CA VAL A 42 -3.08 9.01 -10.38
C VAL A 42 -2.34 7.96 -11.20
N ARG A 43 -2.07 6.77 -10.63
CA ARG A 43 -1.10 5.83 -11.25
C ARG A 43 -1.60 5.11 -12.50
N TRP A 44 -2.90 4.99 -12.66
CA TRP A 44 -3.55 4.31 -13.79
C TRP A 44 -4.24 5.28 -14.75
N LEU A 45 -4.14 6.59 -14.50
CA LEU A 45 -4.72 7.63 -15.34
C LEU A 45 -3.74 8.76 -15.59
N ASP A 46 -3.82 9.39 -16.76
CA ASP A 46 -3.06 10.61 -17.02
C ASP A 46 -3.73 11.84 -16.36
N ARG A 47 -3.85 11.78 -15.03
CA ARG A 47 -4.39 12.86 -14.19
C ARG A 47 -3.45 13.12 -13.03
N THR A 48 -3.29 14.40 -12.70
CA THR A 48 -2.47 14.84 -11.58
C THR A 48 -3.22 15.90 -10.79
N LEU A 49 -3.33 15.69 -9.49
CA LEU A 49 -3.76 16.73 -8.55
C LEU A 49 -2.56 17.63 -8.27
N THR A 50 -2.64 18.88 -8.73
CA THR A 50 -1.66 19.93 -8.47
C THR A 50 -2.27 20.97 -7.52
N PHE A 51 -1.44 21.87 -6.98
CA PHE A 51 -1.85 22.80 -5.91
C PHE A 51 -1.68 24.28 -6.26
N GLY A 52 -1.33 24.58 -7.51
CA GLY A 52 -1.05 25.93 -8.01
C GLY A 52 0.12 25.96 -8.98
N GLU A 53 0.27 27.07 -9.69
CA GLU A 53 1.31 27.26 -10.70
C GLU A 53 2.66 27.69 -10.09
N GLY A 54 3.75 27.13 -10.61
CA GLY A 54 5.11 27.53 -10.23
C GLY A 54 5.51 27.20 -8.79
N LEU A 55 4.71 26.41 -8.07
CA LEU A 55 4.98 26.01 -6.70
C LEU A 55 6.21 25.10 -6.61
N ARG A 56 6.92 25.20 -5.49
CA ARG A 56 8.02 24.29 -5.11
C ARG A 56 7.74 23.68 -3.74
N LEU A 57 8.28 22.50 -3.49
CA LEU A 57 8.26 21.90 -2.15
C LEU A 57 9.08 22.76 -1.18
N GLY A 58 8.48 23.07 -0.03
CA GLY A 58 9.14 23.67 1.13
C GLY A 58 9.53 22.61 2.15
N GLU A 59 9.23 22.87 3.42
CA GLU A 59 9.45 21.90 4.49
C GLU A 59 8.51 20.70 4.32
N VAL A 60 9.05 19.48 4.45
CA VAL A 60 8.25 18.26 4.53
C VAL A 60 8.31 17.77 5.97
N ARG A 61 7.20 17.91 6.70
CA ARG A 61 7.09 17.44 8.09
C ARG A 61 6.70 15.97 8.11
N LEU A 62 5.80 15.60 7.21
CA LEU A 62 5.29 14.25 7.01
C LEU A 62 5.05 13.98 5.52
N ALA A 63 5.50 12.84 5.04
CA ALA A 63 5.23 12.28 3.72
C ALA A 63 5.16 10.74 3.85
N ALA A 64 4.05 10.27 4.40
CA ALA A 64 3.73 8.86 4.58
C ALA A 64 3.04 8.27 3.34
N CYS A 65 2.55 7.04 3.43
CA CYS A 65 1.79 6.41 2.36
C CYS A 65 0.35 6.93 2.26
N ASP A 66 -0.23 7.47 3.31
CA ASP A 66 -1.67 7.78 3.34
C ASP A 66 -1.99 9.15 3.96
N CYS A 67 -0.97 9.89 4.38
CA CYS A 67 -1.08 11.24 4.90
C CYS A 67 0.22 12.04 4.69
N ALA A 68 0.09 13.36 4.62
CA ALA A 68 1.23 14.26 4.43
C ALA A 68 0.98 15.63 5.05
N ASP A 69 2.05 16.29 5.49
CA ASP A 69 2.08 17.66 6.00
C ASP A 69 3.32 18.34 5.44
N ILE A 70 3.10 19.25 4.51
CA ILE A 70 4.14 19.91 3.74
C ILE A 70 3.87 21.40 3.64
N ASP A 71 4.93 22.15 3.37
CA ASP A 71 4.80 23.51 2.87
C ASP A 71 5.01 23.55 1.37
N LEU A 72 4.33 24.49 0.74
CA LEU A 72 4.49 24.87 -0.65
C LEU A 72 5.01 26.30 -0.68
N LEU A 73 5.99 26.54 -1.56
CA LEU A 73 6.62 27.84 -1.76
C LEU A 73 6.17 28.41 -3.10
N PHE A 74 5.55 29.58 -3.04
CA PHE A 74 5.13 30.34 -4.22
C PHE A 74 6.33 31.08 -4.85
N PRO A 75 6.26 31.42 -6.15
CA PRO A 75 7.31 32.19 -6.83
C PRO A 75 7.62 33.55 -6.18
N ASN A 76 6.63 34.16 -5.51
CA ASN A 76 6.77 35.43 -4.78
C ASN A 76 7.44 35.27 -3.40
N GLY A 77 7.82 34.05 -2.99
CA GLY A 77 8.39 33.74 -1.69
C GLY A 77 7.38 33.49 -0.57
N GLU A 78 6.08 33.61 -0.85
CA GLU A 78 5.03 33.24 0.08
C GLU A 78 5.08 31.73 0.36
N LYS A 79 4.79 31.38 1.61
CA LYS A 79 4.79 30.01 2.10
C LYS A 79 3.37 29.67 2.53
N ALA A 80 2.85 28.53 2.05
CA ALA A 80 1.55 28.01 2.41
C ALA A 80 1.65 26.56 2.86
N ARG A 81 0.86 26.17 3.85
CA ARG A 81 0.81 24.80 4.37
C ARG A 81 -0.25 23.98 3.65
N LEU A 82 0.08 22.74 3.33
CA LEU A 82 -0.82 21.73 2.80
C LEU A 82 -0.76 20.46 3.65
N ARG A 83 -1.92 19.97 4.07
CA ARG A 83 -2.07 18.66 4.69
C ARG A 83 -3.02 17.79 3.89
N LEU A 84 -2.71 16.50 3.81
CA LEU A 84 -3.43 15.50 3.03
C LEU A 84 -3.65 14.25 3.89
N ALA A 85 -4.79 13.59 3.73
CA ALA A 85 -5.05 12.28 4.33
C ALA A 85 -6.06 11.48 3.52
N PHE A 86 -5.85 10.17 3.36
CA PHE A 86 -6.90 9.29 2.88
C PHE A 86 -7.98 9.09 3.95
N LEU A 87 -9.23 9.36 3.57
CA LEU A 87 -10.40 9.02 4.36
C LEU A 87 -10.67 7.51 4.31
N ASN A 88 -10.73 6.97 3.09
CA ASN A 88 -10.98 5.57 2.78
C ASN A 88 -10.28 5.20 1.46
N LYS A 89 -10.56 4.02 0.89
CA LYS A 89 -9.93 3.59 -0.38
C LYS A 89 -10.23 4.47 -1.59
N ASP A 90 -11.25 5.33 -1.53
CA ASP A 90 -11.77 6.07 -2.69
C ASP A 90 -11.61 7.58 -2.55
N VAL A 91 -11.32 8.11 -1.35
CA VAL A 91 -11.33 9.56 -1.08
C VAL A 91 -10.05 10.02 -0.37
N VAL A 92 -9.40 11.02 -0.95
CA VAL A 92 -8.31 11.79 -0.34
C VAL A 92 -8.83 13.17 0.05
N LEU A 93 -8.66 13.52 1.32
CA LEU A 93 -8.97 14.83 1.86
C LEU A 93 -7.72 15.72 1.88
N GLY A 94 -7.94 17.02 1.75
CA GLY A 94 -6.92 18.04 1.90
C GLY A 94 -7.40 19.23 2.71
N LYS A 95 -6.49 19.79 3.51
CA LYS A 95 -6.66 21.04 4.24
C LYS A 95 -5.43 21.92 4.00
N ALA A 96 -5.66 23.12 3.52
CA ALA A 96 -4.62 23.99 2.99
C ALA A 96 -4.86 25.45 3.39
N ASP A 97 -3.82 26.27 3.31
CA ASP A 97 -3.98 27.72 3.41
C ASP A 97 -4.74 28.27 2.17
N PRO A 98 -5.42 29.43 2.28
CA PRO A 98 -6.30 29.94 1.21
C PRO A 98 -5.61 30.25 -0.13
N SER A 99 -4.29 30.45 -0.16
CA SER A 99 -3.56 30.73 -1.39
C SER A 99 -3.34 29.50 -2.28
N ILE A 100 -3.46 28.29 -1.72
CA ILE A 100 -3.36 27.03 -2.46
C ILE A 100 -4.61 26.82 -3.33
N LYS A 101 -4.40 26.31 -4.55
CA LYS A 101 -5.47 26.04 -5.51
C LYS A 101 -5.37 24.59 -6.01
N PRO A 102 -6.10 23.63 -5.42
CA PRO A 102 -6.12 22.26 -5.90
C PRO A 102 -6.78 22.21 -7.28
N VAL A 103 -6.08 21.63 -8.25
CA VAL A 103 -6.57 21.46 -9.62
C VAL A 103 -6.28 20.03 -10.05
N LEU A 104 -7.27 19.39 -10.69
CA LEU A 104 -7.10 18.05 -11.24
C LEU A 104 -6.82 18.16 -12.75
N ASP A 105 -5.54 18.32 -13.08
CA ASP A 105 -5.03 18.44 -14.45
C ASP A 105 -5.06 17.11 -15.21
N GLY A 106 -5.00 17.18 -16.55
CA GLY A 106 -4.90 16.03 -17.45
C GLY A 106 -6.23 15.65 -18.15
N HIS A 107 -6.19 14.62 -18.99
CA HIS A 107 -7.32 14.23 -19.85
C HIS A 107 -8.33 13.36 -19.09
N ASN A 108 -9.61 13.73 -19.09
CA ASN A 108 -10.67 12.88 -18.56
C ASN A 108 -11.01 11.80 -19.60
N PRO A 109 -10.78 10.51 -19.35
CA PRO A 109 -11.13 9.48 -20.32
C PRO A 109 -12.65 9.50 -20.55
N GLU A 110 -13.10 9.37 -21.80
CA GLU A 110 -14.53 9.23 -22.11
C GLU A 110 -15.15 7.98 -21.48
N TYR A 111 -14.31 6.96 -21.19
CA TYR A 111 -14.69 5.71 -20.55
C TYR A 111 -13.57 5.27 -19.59
N GLY A 112 -13.86 5.17 -18.30
CA GLY A 112 -12.88 4.82 -17.29
C GLY A 112 -13.29 5.35 -15.91
N PRO A 113 -12.67 4.85 -14.84
CA PRO A 113 -12.99 5.26 -13.47
C PRO A 113 -12.97 6.78 -13.30
N TYR A 114 -14.00 7.25 -12.62
CA TYR A 114 -14.39 8.64 -12.54
C TYR A 114 -13.70 9.32 -11.36
N LEU A 115 -13.17 10.52 -11.59
CA LEU A 115 -12.57 11.35 -10.56
C LEU A 115 -13.35 12.65 -10.40
N ALA A 116 -13.60 13.05 -9.15
CA ALA A 116 -14.21 14.33 -8.84
C ALA A 116 -13.38 15.05 -7.77
N LEU A 117 -13.20 16.35 -7.97
CA LEU A 117 -12.55 17.24 -7.01
C LEU A 117 -13.58 18.26 -6.52
N ALA A 118 -13.90 18.22 -5.24
CA ALA A 118 -14.71 19.23 -4.57
C ALA A 118 -13.84 20.08 -3.65
N SER A 119 -14.17 21.36 -3.48
CA SER A 119 -13.45 22.24 -2.55
C SER A 119 -14.40 23.24 -1.89
N ARG A 120 -14.04 23.70 -0.69
CA ARG A 120 -14.76 24.69 0.10
C ARG A 120 -13.74 25.66 0.71
N SER A 121 -13.87 26.94 0.36
CA SER A 121 -13.07 28.01 0.96
C SER A 121 -13.73 28.52 2.23
N GLU A 122 -12.93 28.73 3.26
CA GLU A 122 -13.28 29.34 4.54
C GLU A 122 -12.36 30.54 4.78
N ASP A 123 -12.74 31.46 5.68
CA ASP A 123 -11.97 32.68 5.93
C ASP A 123 -10.51 32.43 6.30
N THR A 124 -10.22 31.28 6.92
CA THR A 124 -8.89 30.90 7.41
C THR A 124 -8.24 29.74 6.66
N GLY A 125 -8.87 29.19 5.62
CA GLY A 125 -8.34 28.01 4.94
C GLY A 125 -9.15 27.51 3.76
N LEU A 126 -8.67 26.42 3.19
CA LEU A 126 -9.31 25.69 2.10
C LEU A 126 -9.38 24.22 2.50
N THR A 127 -10.56 23.62 2.36
CA THR A 127 -10.72 22.17 2.40
C THR A 127 -11.06 21.66 1.00
N PHE A 128 -10.56 20.47 0.66
CA PHE A 128 -10.89 19.82 -0.60
C PHE A 128 -10.93 18.30 -0.44
N ALA A 129 -11.61 17.64 -1.35
CA ALA A 129 -11.69 16.20 -1.43
C ALA A 129 -11.57 15.75 -2.89
N LEU A 130 -10.61 14.86 -3.15
CA LEU A 130 -10.49 14.14 -4.41
C LEU A 130 -11.06 12.74 -4.21
N ALA A 131 -12.11 12.41 -4.95
CA ALA A 131 -12.78 11.12 -4.89
C ALA A 131 -12.68 10.36 -6.21
N HIS A 132 -12.70 9.04 -6.09
CA HIS A 132 -12.67 8.07 -7.17
C HIS A 132 -13.89 7.14 -7.10
N SER A 133 -14.56 6.91 -8.23
CA SER A 133 -15.56 5.84 -8.37
C SER A 133 -15.30 5.02 -9.62
N ALA A 134 -15.42 3.70 -9.49
CA ALA A 134 -15.42 2.79 -10.64
C ALA A 134 -16.76 2.76 -11.40
N HIS A 135 -17.84 3.27 -10.83
CA HIS A 135 -19.20 3.12 -11.36
C HIS A 135 -19.73 4.34 -12.11
N SER A 136 -19.56 5.55 -11.58
CA SER A 136 -20.08 6.76 -12.23
C SER A 136 -19.43 8.07 -11.76
N ALA A 137 -19.48 9.10 -12.62
CA ALA A 137 -19.07 10.46 -12.28
C ALA A 137 -19.90 11.03 -11.12
N THR A 138 -21.21 10.77 -11.12
CA THR A 138 -22.13 11.22 -10.07
C THR A 138 -21.77 10.62 -8.71
N GLU A 139 -21.35 9.36 -8.66
CA GLU A 139 -20.89 8.76 -7.41
C GLU A 139 -19.58 9.40 -6.93
N ALA A 140 -18.60 9.61 -7.83
CA ALA A 140 -17.36 10.31 -7.47
C ALA A 140 -17.65 11.72 -6.93
N GLU A 141 -18.54 12.49 -7.57
CA GLU A 141 -18.96 13.81 -7.12
C GLU A 141 -19.62 13.76 -5.74
N ALA A 142 -20.56 12.84 -5.53
CA ALA A 142 -21.24 12.67 -4.24
C ALA A 142 -20.25 12.31 -3.12
N GLN A 143 -19.29 11.43 -3.39
CA GLN A 143 -18.22 11.06 -2.45
C GLN A 143 -17.30 12.25 -2.16
N ALA A 144 -16.91 13.04 -3.15
CA ALA A 144 -16.09 14.24 -2.96
C ALA A 144 -16.82 15.26 -2.08
N HIS A 145 -18.10 15.52 -2.35
CA HIS A 145 -18.92 16.42 -1.53
C HIS A 145 -19.09 15.92 -0.10
N THR A 146 -19.35 14.63 0.09
CA THR A 146 -19.44 14.02 1.43
C THR A 146 -18.11 14.13 2.18
N GLY A 147 -16.97 13.98 1.48
CA GLY A 147 -15.65 14.15 2.05
C GLY A 147 -15.41 15.55 2.62
N LEU A 148 -15.99 16.61 2.03
CA LEU A 148 -15.85 17.98 2.54
C LEU A 148 -16.50 18.20 3.91
N ASP A 149 -17.49 17.39 4.27
CA ASP A 149 -18.19 17.49 5.56
C ASP A 149 -17.58 16.58 6.63
N THR A 150 -16.50 15.86 6.30
CA THR A 150 -15.77 15.01 7.24
C THR A 150 -14.79 15.83 8.08
N ASP A 151 -14.62 15.46 9.36
CA ASP A 151 -13.60 16.06 10.22
C ASP A 151 -12.19 15.66 9.74
N PHE A 152 -11.54 16.58 9.02
CA PHE A 152 -10.18 16.38 8.53
C PHE A 152 -9.17 16.11 9.66
N GLU A 153 -9.29 16.78 10.81
CA GLU A 153 -8.31 16.65 11.89
C GLU A 153 -8.40 15.26 12.53
N GLU A 154 -9.62 14.73 12.69
CA GLU A 154 -9.83 13.36 13.16
C GLU A 154 -9.23 12.32 12.19
N VAL A 155 -9.50 12.47 10.89
CA VAL A 155 -8.96 11.57 9.85
C VAL A 155 -7.43 11.64 9.81
N PHE A 156 -6.86 12.85 9.80
CA PHE A 156 -5.41 13.05 9.77
C PHE A 156 -4.74 12.48 11.02
N ALA A 157 -5.32 12.71 12.21
CA ALA A 157 -4.83 12.14 13.46
C ALA A 157 -4.87 10.60 13.45
N SER A 158 -5.92 10.00 12.90
CA SER A 158 -6.03 8.53 12.75
C SER A 158 -4.91 7.95 11.89
N ARG A 159 -4.58 8.58 10.76
CA ARG A 159 -3.47 8.11 9.89
C ARG A 159 -2.11 8.34 10.54
N LEU A 160 -1.93 9.47 11.23
CA LEU A 160 -0.71 9.82 11.94
C LEU A 160 -0.43 8.89 13.13
N ALA A 161 -1.47 8.45 13.85
CA ALA A 161 -1.35 7.60 15.04
C ALA A 161 -0.55 6.31 14.80
N PHE A 162 -0.61 5.75 13.58
CA PHE A 162 0.23 4.62 13.19
C PHE A 162 1.73 4.93 13.38
N PHE A 163 2.18 6.11 12.93
CA PHE A 163 3.59 6.51 12.99
C PHE A 163 4.02 6.94 14.39
N GLU A 164 3.12 7.55 15.15
CA GLU A 164 3.36 7.92 16.55
C GLU A 164 3.47 6.71 17.46
N GLY A 165 2.77 5.61 17.13
CA GLY A 165 2.84 4.34 17.84
C GLY A 165 4.08 3.50 17.57
N LEU A 166 4.94 3.90 16.62
CA LEU A 166 6.13 3.14 16.26
C LEU A 166 7.19 3.18 17.37
N LYS A 167 7.69 2.00 17.76
CA LYS A 167 8.80 1.84 18.71
C LYS A 167 10.13 2.12 18.01
N LEU A 168 10.61 3.36 18.08
CA LEU A 168 11.81 3.82 17.38
C LEU A 168 12.95 4.22 18.33
N GLU A 169 12.80 3.99 19.63
CA GLU A 169 13.80 4.30 20.65
C GLU A 169 15.09 3.49 20.42
N GLY A 170 16.25 4.17 20.47
CA GLY A 170 17.55 3.53 20.28
C GLY A 170 17.85 3.07 18.84
N VAL A 171 16.92 3.24 17.90
CA VAL A 171 17.13 2.93 16.48
C VAL A 171 18.11 3.95 15.88
N ARG A 172 19.15 3.46 15.21
CA ARG A 172 20.20 4.30 14.58
C ARG A 172 19.64 5.25 13.50
N PHE A 173 18.65 4.79 12.74
CA PHE A 173 18.04 5.53 11.62
C PHE A 173 16.51 5.51 11.75
N PRO A 174 15.92 6.27 12.69
CA PRO A 174 14.50 6.15 13.02
C PRO A 174 13.58 6.59 11.87
N SER A 175 13.94 7.64 11.13
CA SER A 175 13.17 8.11 9.97
C SER A 175 13.19 7.11 8.81
N THR A 176 14.33 6.45 8.56
CA THR A 176 14.44 5.38 7.56
C THR A 176 13.57 4.18 7.93
N LEU A 177 13.59 3.75 9.21
CA LEU A 177 12.73 2.67 9.68
C LEU A 177 11.25 3.04 9.60
N ALA A 178 10.87 4.26 10.00
CA ALA A 178 9.50 4.76 9.84
C ALA A 178 9.05 4.78 8.38
N LYS A 179 9.94 5.15 7.45
CA LYS A 179 9.64 5.08 6.00
C LYS A 179 9.49 3.65 5.52
N ALA A 180 10.29 2.70 6.01
CA ALA A 180 10.12 1.28 5.70
C ALA A 180 8.75 0.77 6.19
N PHE A 181 8.33 1.12 7.40
CA PHE A 181 6.99 0.78 7.90
C PHE A 181 5.87 1.47 7.12
N ALA A 182 6.07 2.70 6.63
CA ALA A 182 5.11 3.34 5.72
C ALA A 182 4.93 2.54 4.41
N LEU A 183 6.01 1.95 3.87
CA LEU A 183 5.93 1.11 2.68
C LEU A 183 5.21 -0.20 2.96
N LEU A 184 5.51 -0.86 4.08
CA LEU A 184 4.77 -2.07 4.49
C LEU A 184 3.28 -1.76 4.66
N LYS A 185 2.95 -0.67 5.36
CA LYS A 185 1.57 -0.20 5.55
C LYS A 185 0.85 -0.02 4.21
N ALA A 186 1.46 0.66 3.24
CA ALA A 186 0.85 0.94 1.93
C ALA A 186 0.45 -0.33 1.16
N ASN A 187 1.21 -1.41 1.37
CA ASN A 187 1.08 -2.67 0.66
C ASN A 187 0.12 -3.66 1.32
N VAL A 188 -0.42 -3.34 2.51
CA VAL A 188 -1.46 -4.17 3.15
C VAL A 188 -2.77 -4.04 2.39
N MET A 189 -3.37 -5.18 2.12
CA MET A 189 -4.67 -5.37 1.50
C MET A 189 -5.61 -6.06 2.49
N THR A 190 -6.90 -5.74 2.41
CA THR A 190 -7.97 -6.45 3.12
C THR A 190 -8.35 -7.75 2.42
N PRO A 191 -9.01 -8.70 3.11
CA PRO A 191 -9.57 -9.90 2.50
C PRO A 191 -10.32 -9.58 1.20
N GLN A 192 -9.99 -10.29 0.13
CA GLN A 192 -10.61 -10.14 -1.20
C GLN A 192 -10.45 -11.43 -1.99
N GLY A 193 -11.51 -11.84 -2.70
CA GLY A 193 -11.49 -13.08 -3.48
C GLY A 193 -11.29 -14.29 -2.55
N PRO A 194 -10.31 -15.18 -2.82
CA PRO A 194 -10.07 -16.34 -1.98
C PRO A 194 -9.27 -16.03 -0.71
N PHE A 195 -8.69 -14.84 -0.56
CA PHE A 195 -7.97 -14.49 0.66
C PHE A 195 -8.93 -14.25 1.82
N SER A 196 -8.79 -15.05 2.86
CA SER A 196 -9.60 -15.02 4.08
C SER A 196 -9.07 -14.02 5.11
N THR A 197 -7.78 -13.69 5.04
CA THR A 197 -7.08 -12.75 5.93
C THR A 197 -6.58 -11.52 5.18
N ARG A 198 -5.98 -10.58 5.91
CA ARG A 198 -5.17 -9.53 5.28
C ARG A 198 -4.03 -10.18 4.48
N TRP A 199 -3.71 -9.60 3.36
CA TRP A 199 -2.64 -10.05 2.47
C TRP A 199 -1.84 -8.85 1.99
N ASN A 200 -0.74 -9.07 1.28
CA ASN A 200 0.12 -7.99 0.81
C ASN A 200 0.45 -8.10 -0.68
N THR A 201 0.78 -6.95 -1.25
CA THR A 201 1.46 -6.83 -2.54
C THR A 201 2.94 -6.46 -2.31
N PRO A 202 3.85 -6.70 -3.28
CA PRO A 202 5.24 -6.21 -3.21
C PRO A 202 5.31 -4.69 -3.37
N ASP A 203 4.45 -4.16 -4.24
CA ASP A 203 4.11 -2.75 -4.35
C ASP A 203 2.62 -2.63 -4.71
N ARG A 204 1.99 -1.52 -4.36
CA ARG A 204 0.56 -1.32 -4.70
C ARG A 204 0.34 -1.04 -6.19
N TRP A 205 1.38 -0.66 -6.94
CA TRP A 205 1.33 -0.41 -8.39
C TRP A 205 2.73 -0.36 -9.03
N PRO A 206 3.01 -1.14 -10.09
CA PRO A 206 2.07 -1.91 -10.91
C PRO A 206 1.87 -3.37 -10.50
N HIS A 207 2.67 -3.92 -9.58
CA HIS A 207 2.69 -5.35 -9.26
C HIS A 207 1.63 -5.73 -8.22
N ARG A 208 0.37 -5.56 -8.60
CA ARG A 208 -0.80 -5.65 -7.70
C ARG A 208 -1.13 -7.05 -7.17
N GLY A 209 -0.43 -8.09 -7.61
CA GLY A 209 -0.63 -9.46 -7.13
C GLY A 209 -0.06 -9.69 -5.74
N ASN A 210 -0.47 -10.78 -5.11
CA ASN A 210 0.21 -11.37 -3.97
C ASN A 210 1.33 -12.27 -4.49
N TRP A 211 2.56 -12.08 -4.01
CA TRP A 211 3.74 -12.80 -4.48
C TRP A 211 4.36 -13.58 -3.33
N LEU A 212 4.56 -14.89 -3.52
CA LEU A 212 4.87 -15.83 -2.44
C LEU A 212 6.13 -15.44 -1.65
N TRP A 213 7.20 -15.10 -2.37
CA TRP A 213 8.45 -14.66 -1.76
C TRP A 213 8.35 -13.31 -1.06
N ASP A 214 7.67 -12.36 -1.69
CA ASP A 214 7.46 -11.04 -1.13
C ASP A 214 6.62 -11.13 0.14
N SER A 215 5.60 -11.97 0.20
CA SER A 215 4.82 -12.25 1.42
C SER A 215 5.66 -12.85 2.54
N ALA A 216 6.55 -13.78 2.22
CA ALA A 216 7.47 -14.35 3.21
C ALA A 216 8.40 -13.28 3.82
N LEU A 217 8.95 -12.39 3.00
CA LEU A 217 9.82 -11.30 3.46
C LEU A 217 9.02 -10.18 4.14
N PHE A 218 7.81 -9.89 3.66
CA PHE A 218 6.86 -8.95 4.23
C PHE A 218 6.48 -9.36 5.66
N ALA A 219 6.21 -10.65 5.87
CA ALA A 219 5.93 -11.21 7.21
C ALA A 219 7.10 -10.96 8.17
N LEU A 220 8.34 -11.14 7.73
CA LEU A 220 9.52 -10.82 8.57
C LEU A 220 9.65 -9.33 8.88
N GLY A 221 9.34 -8.46 7.92
CA GLY A 221 9.25 -7.02 8.19
C GLY A 221 8.18 -6.69 9.23
N CYS A 222 7.02 -7.34 9.12
CA CYS A 222 5.88 -7.14 10.01
C CYS A 222 6.09 -7.69 11.43
N LEU A 223 7.05 -8.57 11.67
CA LEU A 223 7.45 -8.96 13.04
C LEU A 223 7.80 -7.77 13.92
N HIS A 224 8.34 -6.71 13.31
CA HIS A 224 8.73 -5.48 14.01
C HIS A 224 7.61 -4.45 14.09
N LEU A 225 6.44 -4.75 13.52
CA LEU A 225 5.27 -3.86 13.45
C LEU A 225 4.06 -4.49 14.15
N ASP A 226 3.55 -5.59 13.61
CA ASP A 226 2.40 -6.35 14.10
C ASP A 226 2.60 -7.85 13.74
N PRO A 227 2.92 -8.70 14.74
CA PRO A 227 3.08 -10.14 14.50
C PRO A 227 1.82 -10.82 13.96
N LEU A 228 0.62 -10.31 14.24
CA LEU A 228 -0.62 -10.88 13.70
C LEU A 228 -0.76 -10.57 12.21
N LEU A 229 -0.36 -9.38 11.76
CA LEU A 229 -0.26 -9.07 10.34
C LEU A 229 0.76 -9.97 9.62
N ALA A 230 1.87 -10.29 10.28
CA ALA A 230 2.86 -11.22 9.75
C ALA A 230 2.29 -12.64 9.60
N GLN A 231 1.49 -13.11 10.57
CA GLN A 231 0.76 -14.37 10.44
C GLN A 231 -0.27 -14.32 9.31
N ASP A 232 -1.05 -13.23 9.21
CA ASP A 232 -2.06 -13.04 8.15
C ASP A 232 -1.43 -13.13 6.75
N ALA A 233 -0.27 -12.50 6.54
CA ALA A 233 0.46 -12.56 5.28
C ALA A 233 0.88 -14.00 4.90
N LEU A 234 1.27 -14.83 5.89
CA LEU A 234 1.58 -16.24 5.65
C LEU A 234 0.31 -17.08 5.43
N ARG A 235 -0.78 -16.83 6.17
CA ARG A 235 -2.08 -17.51 5.99
C ARG A 235 -2.61 -17.33 4.57
N ALA A 236 -2.51 -16.11 4.05
CA ALA A 236 -2.97 -15.77 2.71
C ALA A 236 -2.36 -16.66 1.60
N GLU A 237 -1.10 -17.11 1.76
CA GLU A 237 -0.47 -18.02 0.79
C GLU A 237 -1.13 -19.42 0.78
N PHE A 238 -1.64 -19.88 1.92
CA PHE A 238 -2.28 -21.20 2.04
C PHE A 238 -3.76 -21.20 1.63
N ASP A 239 -4.44 -20.06 1.65
CA ASP A 239 -5.82 -19.93 1.14
C ASP A 239 -5.95 -20.40 -0.32
N ARG A 240 -4.83 -20.40 -1.05
CA ARG A 240 -4.78 -20.73 -2.46
C ARG A 240 -3.91 -21.96 -2.77
N GLN A 241 -3.54 -22.70 -1.73
CA GLN A 241 -2.81 -23.94 -1.90
C GLN A 241 -3.70 -24.98 -2.59
N ARG A 242 -3.20 -25.57 -3.67
CA ARG A 242 -3.89 -26.65 -4.39
C ARG A 242 -3.86 -27.95 -3.58
N ALA A 243 -4.76 -28.87 -3.93
CA ALA A 243 -4.86 -30.17 -3.28
C ALA A 243 -3.57 -31.02 -3.37
N ASP A 244 -2.72 -30.79 -4.37
CA ASP A 244 -1.42 -31.45 -4.54
C ASP A 244 -0.27 -30.76 -3.79
N GLY A 245 -0.55 -29.68 -3.04
CA GLY A 245 0.43 -28.93 -2.27
C GLY A 245 1.03 -27.74 -2.99
N PHE A 246 0.79 -27.57 -4.30
CA PHE A 246 1.29 -26.43 -5.06
C PHE A 246 0.76 -25.10 -4.54
N ILE A 247 1.64 -24.11 -4.46
CA ILE A 247 1.29 -22.71 -4.22
C ILE A 247 1.90 -21.89 -5.37
N ALA A 248 1.06 -21.15 -6.08
CA ALA A 248 1.51 -20.31 -7.19
C ALA A 248 2.39 -19.17 -6.70
N GLY A 249 3.40 -18.80 -7.49
CA GLY A 249 4.33 -17.73 -7.09
C GLY A 249 3.74 -16.32 -7.16
N CYS A 250 2.65 -16.14 -7.90
CA CYS A 250 1.88 -14.90 -7.92
C CYS A 250 0.38 -15.18 -8.08
N TYR A 251 -0.45 -14.43 -7.36
CA TYR A 251 -1.90 -14.52 -7.52
C TYR A 251 -2.60 -13.16 -7.30
N THR A 252 -3.40 -12.73 -8.26
CA THR A 252 -4.40 -11.65 -8.20
C THR A 252 -5.79 -12.15 -7.70
N PRO A 253 -6.48 -11.47 -6.77
CA PRO A 253 -7.77 -11.95 -6.25
C PRO A 253 -8.96 -11.80 -7.23
N GLU A 254 -8.69 -11.32 -8.46
CA GLU A 254 -9.70 -11.19 -9.53
C GLU A 254 -10.10 -12.53 -10.16
N LYS A 255 -9.28 -13.57 -9.98
CA LYS A 255 -9.49 -14.90 -10.57
C LYS A 255 -9.63 -15.95 -9.48
N PRO A 256 -10.39 -17.04 -9.74
CA PRO A 256 -10.52 -18.16 -8.81
C PRO A 256 -9.32 -19.11 -8.84
N GLU A 257 -8.52 -19.06 -9.91
CA GLU A 257 -7.31 -19.87 -10.10
C GLU A 257 -6.10 -18.98 -10.38
N PRO A 258 -4.88 -19.40 -10.02
CA PRO A 258 -3.67 -18.65 -10.31
C PRO A 258 -3.46 -18.56 -11.83
N GLU A 259 -2.95 -17.41 -12.28
CA GLU A 259 -2.63 -17.20 -13.70
C GLU A 259 -1.33 -17.90 -14.11
N VAL A 260 -0.58 -18.42 -13.14
CA VAL A 260 0.76 -18.92 -13.30
C VAL A 260 0.89 -20.34 -12.76
N GLU A 261 1.58 -21.18 -13.52
CA GLU A 261 1.92 -22.57 -13.15
C GLU A 261 3.37 -22.70 -12.63
N TRP A 262 3.97 -21.56 -12.24
CA TRP A 262 5.27 -21.50 -11.58
C TRP A 262 5.12 -21.08 -10.11
N THR A 263 6.12 -21.44 -9.31
CA THR A 263 6.23 -21.06 -7.91
C THR A 263 7.62 -20.49 -7.64
N ASN A 264 7.86 -20.00 -6.43
CA ASN A 264 9.15 -19.50 -5.98
C ASN A 264 9.86 -20.53 -5.09
N PRO A 265 11.17 -20.41 -4.84
CA PRO A 265 11.83 -21.25 -3.86
C PRO A 265 11.16 -21.28 -2.47
N PRO A 266 11.12 -22.41 -1.78
CA PRO A 266 10.28 -22.58 -0.59
C PRO A 266 10.80 -21.81 0.63
N MET A 267 10.37 -20.55 0.77
CA MET A 267 10.74 -19.68 1.89
C MET A 267 9.70 -19.63 3.01
N LEU A 268 8.48 -20.17 2.80
CA LEU A 268 7.39 -20.09 3.77
C LEU A 268 7.72 -20.79 5.10
N ALA A 269 8.32 -21.98 5.05
CA ALA A 269 8.70 -22.71 6.27
C ALA A 269 9.79 -21.97 7.07
N TRP A 270 10.73 -21.34 6.35
CA TRP A 270 11.76 -20.52 6.96
C TRP A 270 11.19 -19.25 7.61
N ALA A 271 10.30 -18.54 6.92
CA ALA A 271 9.62 -17.36 7.45
C ALA A 271 8.74 -17.71 8.67
N ALA A 272 7.96 -18.79 8.60
CA ALA A 272 7.14 -19.28 9.71
C ALA A 272 7.99 -19.66 10.94
N TRP A 273 9.14 -20.30 10.73
CA TRP A 273 10.06 -20.63 11.82
C TRP A 273 10.65 -19.38 12.47
N HIS A 274 11.13 -18.41 11.68
CA HIS A 274 11.60 -17.14 12.22
C HIS A 274 10.50 -16.41 12.98
N LEU A 275 9.27 -16.41 12.46
CA LEU A 275 8.13 -15.84 13.14
C LEU A 275 7.94 -16.48 14.51
N HIS A 276 7.91 -17.81 14.58
CA HIS A 276 7.79 -18.55 15.83
C HIS A 276 8.92 -18.28 16.83
N GLN A 277 10.16 -18.09 16.36
CA GLN A 277 11.29 -17.76 17.24
C GLN A 277 11.15 -16.38 17.90
N HIS A 278 10.54 -15.41 17.20
CA HIS A 278 10.36 -14.05 17.70
C HIS A 278 9.03 -13.83 18.42
N TYR A 279 7.99 -14.54 18.00
CA TYR A 279 6.64 -14.52 18.54
C TYR A 279 6.11 -15.96 18.61
N PRO A 280 6.41 -16.70 19.70
CA PRO A 280 6.02 -18.09 19.83
C PRO A 280 4.49 -18.26 19.89
N ASP A 281 3.94 -18.79 18.81
CA ASP A 281 2.54 -19.15 18.69
C ASP A 281 2.44 -20.59 18.15
N PRO A 282 2.32 -21.61 19.02
CA PRO A 282 2.26 -23.00 18.60
C PRO A 282 0.95 -23.34 17.87
N ASP A 283 -0.14 -22.62 18.16
CA ASP A 283 -1.43 -22.86 17.52
C ASP A 283 -1.40 -22.40 16.06
N PHE A 284 -0.85 -21.20 15.80
CA PHE A 284 -0.58 -20.75 14.44
C PHE A 284 0.37 -21.69 13.68
N LEU A 285 1.45 -22.16 14.33
CA LEU A 285 2.37 -23.07 13.67
C LEU A 285 1.67 -24.39 13.31
N ALA A 286 0.86 -24.94 14.21
CA ALA A 286 0.07 -26.14 13.97
C ALA A 286 -0.96 -25.95 12.85
N GLU A 287 -1.59 -24.77 12.78
CA GLU A 287 -2.53 -24.36 11.73
C GLU A 287 -1.91 -24.50 10.33
N ILE A 288 -0.74 -23.90 10.10
CA ILE A 288 -0.11 -23.87 8.77
C ILE A 288 0.81 -25.07 8.48
N TYR A 289 1.14 -25.88 9.49
CA TYR A 289 2.13 -26.96 9.39
C TYR A 289 1.82 -27.94 8.25
N ARG A 290 0.56 -28.37 8.13
CA ARG A 290 0.16 -29.31 7.07
C ARG A 290 0.37 -28.71 5.68
N GLY A 291 0.05 -27.42 5.51
CA GLY A 291 0.24 -26.72 4.25
C GLY A 291 1.72 -26.56 3.89
N LEU A 292 2.56 -26.23 4.87
CA LEU A 292 4.02 -26.17 4.70
C LEU A 292 4.59 -27.51 4.24
N CYS A 293 4.21 -28.62 4.88
CA CYS A 293 4.67 -29.95 4.48
C CYS A 293 4.22 -30.33 3.07
N ALA A 294 2.97 -30.04 2.71
CA ALA A 294 2.45 -30.33 1.38
C ALA A 294 3.19 -29.53 0.29
N TYR A 295 3.48 -28.25 0.53
CA TYR A 295 4.22 -27.41 -0.40
C TYR A 295 5.66 -27.90 -0.59
N LEU A 296 6.36 -28.21 0.50
CA LEU A 296 7.71 -28.77 0.43
C LEU A 296 7.75 -30.14 -0.27
N ALA A 297 6.75 -30.99 -0.04
CA ALA A 297 6.64 -32.27 -0.74
C ALA A 297 6.41 -32.07 -2.25
N TRP A 298 5.56 -31.11 -2.62
CA TRP A 298 5.34 -30.75 -4.01
C TRP A 298 6.63 -30.28 -4.69
N ASP A 299 7.40 -29.38 -4.05
CA ASP A 299 8.69 -28.93 -4.58
C ASP A 299 9.67 -30.08 -4.76
N TRP A 300 9.72 -30.99 -3.78
CA TRP A 300 10.60 -32.17 -3.86
C TRP A 300 10.25 -33.05 -5.07
N ASP A 301 8.97 -33.28 -5.30
CA ASP A 301 8.51 -34.15 -6.40
C ASP A 301 8.60 -33.47 -7.78
N ASN A 302 8.44 -32.15 -7.84
CA ASN A 302 8.26 -31.42 -9.11
C ASN A 302 9.41 -30.47 -9.47
N ARG A 303 10.34 -30.20 -8.56
CA ARG A 303 11.48 -29.29 -8.77
C ARG A 303 12.84 -29.94 -8.55
N THR A 304 12.92 -31.21 -8.18
CA THR A 304 14.23 -31.85 -8.05
C THR A 304 14.95 -31.98 -9.40
N VAL A 305 16.18 -31.49 -9.46
CA VAL A 305 17.10 -31.66 -10.60
C VAL A 305 18.21 -32.65 -10.24
N GLY A 306 18.54 -33.54 -11.18
CA GLY A 306 19.58 -34.55 -11.01
C GLY A 306 19.10 -35.70 -10.12
N ARG A 307 19.90 -36.08 -9.12
CA ARG A 307 19.53 -37.15 -8.18
C ARG A 307 18.43 -36.64 -7.25
N LYS A 308 17.31 -37.37 -7.18
CA LYS A 308 16.20 -37.08 -6.26
C LYS A 308 16.72 -36.78 -4.85
N GLY A 309 16.35 -35.61 -4.32
CA GLY A 309 16.67 -35.14 -2.97
C GLY A 309 17.97 -34.40 -2.73
N LEU A 310 18.68 -33.96 -3.77
CA LEU A 310 19.90 -33.16 -3.59
C LEU A 310 19.73 -31.67 -3.90
N LEU A 311 19.00 -31.33 -4.97
CA LEU A 311 18.88 -29.96 -5.45
C LEU A 311 17.49 -29.70 -6.00
N LEU A 312 16.89 -28.58 -5.59
CA LEU A 312 15.73 -28.01 -6.27
C LEU A 312 16.22 -27.06 -7.36
N GLY A 313 15.65 -27.18 -8.56
CA GLY A 313 15.96 -26.34 -9.70
C GLY A 313 14.82 -25.40 -10.07
N TRP A 314 15.18 -24.19 -10.48
CA TRP A 314 14.24 -23.13 -10.83
C TRP A 314 14.59 -22.59 -12.21
N LEU A 315 13.60 -22.54 -13.09
CA LEU A 315 13.72 -21.77 -14.32
C LEU A 315 13.45 -20.30 -13.96
N MET A 316 14.52 -19.55 -13.73
CA MET A 316 14.45 -18.09 -13.80
C MET A 316 14.14 -17.76 -15.26
N TRP A 317 13.04 -17.03 -15.51
CA TRP A 317 12.48 -16.69 -16.82
C TRP A 317 13.50 -16.67 -17.98
N PRO A 318 13.21 -17.29 -19.15
CA PRO A 318 14.08 -17.10 -20.29
C PRO A 318 14.02 -15.62 -20.67
N LEU A 319 15.15 -14.91 -20.59
CA LEU A 319 15.30 -13.58 -21.18
C LEU A 319 14.75 -13.63 -22.61
N GLY A 320 13.58 -13.03 -22.84
CA GLY A 320 12.83 -13.06 -24.08
C GLY A 320 11.87 -11.88 -24.10
#